data_AF-A0A923Y0N9-F1
#
_entry.id   AF-A0A923Y0N9-F1
#
_cell.length_a   1.000
_cell.length_b   1.000
_cell.length_c   1.000
_cell.angle_alpha   90.00
_cell.angle_beta   90.00
_cell.angle_gamma   90.00
#
_symmetry.space_group_name_H-M   'P 1'
#
loop_
_entity.id
_entity.type
_entity.pdbx_description
1 polymer ?
#
loop_
_entity_poly.entity_id
_entity_poly.type
_entity_poly.pdbx_seq_one_letter_code
_entity_poly.pdbx_strand_id
1 'polypeptide(L)'
;MADTQPWTEMRYVFIVTYARSGSTLLQSLMNACPGVQIRGENNNTLFHLFKAIQSVEGTRVFGRHPQTKAPDEPWFGSFNVRPRLFETAAINNFVRNVLTPDPGTEVSGFKEIRYNRSFIQKADFAPYMDYLLAKFPGARIVFNTRAAVDVAKSSFLARERPEQVYSWVAEADANFTQYQATSDRTILMRYDEYTSDHTKVHALLDFLGLTWDAGMVERVFAKPLAHAKPV
;
A
#
# COMPACT_ATOMS: atom_id res chain seq x y z
N MET A 1 -9.87 5.80 -28.97
CA MET A 1 -9.31 4.57 -28.38
C MET A 1 -10.24 4.16 -27.26
N ALA A 2 -10.69 2.91 -27.20
CA ALA A 2 -11.55 2.45 -26.12
C ALA A 2 -10.86 2.77 -24.79
N ASP A 3 -11.57 3.43 -23.89
CA ASP A 3 -11.08 3.86 -22.58
C ASP A 3 -10.94 2.62 -21.69
N THR A 4 -9.90 1.81 -21.95
CA THR A 4 -9.61 0.64 -21.13
C THR A 4 -9.31 1.13 -19.72
N GLN A 5 -9.97 0.52 -18.74
CA GLN A 5 -9.71 0.76 -17.32
C GLN A 5 -8.67 -0.26 -16.90
N PRO A 6 -7.35 0.00 -17.07
CA PRO A 6 -6.32 -1.00 -16.80
C PRO A 6 -6.40 -1.49 -15.34
N TRP A 7 -6.96 -0.69 -14.44
CA TRP A 7 -7.05 -1.10 -13.05
C TRP A 7 -8.02 -2.27 -12.81
N THR A 8 -8.99 -2.52 -13.70
CA THR A 8 -9.98 -3.59 -13.54
C THR A 8 -9.52 -4.95 -14.07
N GLU A 9 -8.38 -5.01 -14.77
CA GLU A 9 -7.92 -6.20 -15.49
C GLU A 9 -7.00 -7.12 -14.67
N MET A 10 -6.64 -6.72 -13.44
CA MET A 10 -5.65 -7.39 -12.59
C MET A 10 -6.15 -7.55 -11.15
N ARG A 11 -5.49 -8.42 -10.38
CA ARG A 11 -5.57 -8.44 -8.91
C ARG A 11 -4.52 -7.51 -8.30
N TYR A 12 -4.73 -7.08 -7.05
CA TYR A 12 -3.83 -6.14 -6.39
C TYR A 12 -3.27 -6.64 -5.06
N VAL A 13 -2.00 -6.35 -4.82
CA VAL A 13 -1.35 -6.57 -3.52
C VAL A 13 -0.63 -5.30 -3.06
N PHE A 14 -0.94 -4.87 -1.85
CA PHE A 14 -0.29 -3.69 -1.25
C PHE A 14 0.55 -4.13 -0.06
N ILE A 15 1.86 -3.89 -0.11
CA ILE A 15 2.74 -4.13 1.04
C ILE A 15 2.78 -2.86 1.87
N VAL A 16 2.23 -2.93 3.08
CA VAL A 16 2.01 -1.81 4.00
C VAL A 16 2.93 -1.96 5.20
N THR A 17 3.84 -1.00 5.40
CA THR A 17 4.87 -1.13 6.43
C THR A 17 5.54 0.21 6.78
N TYR A 18 6.65 0.16 7.49
CA TYR A 18 7.58 1.25 7.76
C TYR A 18 8.99 0.95 7.26
N ALA A 19 9.85 1.97 7.28
CA ALA A 19 11.23 1.85 6.82
C ALA A 19 11.98 0.74 7.58
N ARG A 20 12.87 0.05 6.87
CA ARG A 20 13.81 -0.95 7.44
C ARG A 20 13.17 -2.21 8.04
N SER A 21 11.91 -2.47 7.70
CA SER A 21 11.18 -3.68 8.10
C SER A 21 11.44 -4.90 7.23
N GLY A 22 12.23 -4.80 6.14
CA GLY A 22 12.46 -5.92 5.21
C GLY A 22 11.41 -6.09 4.12
N SER A 23 10.49 -5.14 3.96
CA SER A 23 9.44 -5.17 2.94
C SER A 23 9.95 -5.27 1.49
N THR A 24 11.17 -4.81 1.20
CA THR A 24 11.79 -5.02 -0.13
C THR A 24 12.12 -6.49 -0.40
N LEU A 25 12.40 -7.30 0.63
CA LEU A 25 12.59 -8.74 0.49
C LEU A 25 11.26 -9.41 0.11
N LEU A 26 10.17 -9.08 0.81
CA LEU A 26 8.82 -9.56 0.44
C LEU A 26 8.41 -9.12 -0.97
N GLN A 27 8.70 -7.87 -1.34
CA GLN A 27 8.50 -7.39 -2.70
C GLN A 27 9.28 -8.25 -3.72
N SER A 28 10.56 -8.52 -3.46
CA SER A 28 11.40 -9.34 -4.33
C SER A 28 10.90 -10.78 -4.42
N LEU A 29 10.40 -11.33 -3.31
CA LEU A 29 9.82 -12.67 -3.26
C LEU A 29 8.57 -12.75 -4.15
N MET A 30 7.64 -11.81 -4.00
CA MET A 30 6.43 -11.78 -4.82
C MET A 30 6.73 -11.60 -6.30
N ASN A 31 7.70 -10.74 -6.65
CA ASN A 31 8.12 -10.52 -8.04
C ASN A 31 8.87 -11.71 -8.66
N ALA A 32 9.27 -12.70 -7.87
CA ALA A 32 9.83 -13.95 -8.39
C ALA A 32 8.73 -14.95 -8.81
N CYS A 33 7.47 -14.70 -8.43
CA CYS A 33 6.33 -15.49 -8.88
C CYS A 33 5.91 -15.08 -10.31
N PRO A 34 5.53 -16.04 -11.18
CA PRO A 34 5.01 -15.73 -12.51
C PRO A 34 3.78 -14.80 -12.48
N GLY A 35 3.71 -13.84 -13.41
CA GLY A 35 2.57 -12.94 -13.55
C GLY A 35 2.44 -11.86 -12.46
N VAL A 36 3.42 -11.71 -11.57
CA VAL A 36 3.37 -10.75 -10.45
C VAL A 36 4.34 -9.58 -10.68
N GLN A 37 3.83 -8.36 -10.49
CA GLN A 37 4.63 -7.14 -10.58
C GLN A 37 4.26 -6.13 -9.49
N ILE A 38 4.95 -6.21 -8.36
CA ILE A 38 4.90 -5.28 -7.23
C ILE A 38 5.98 -4.22 -7.40
N ARG A 39 5.56 -2.97 -7.62
CA ARG A 39 6.44 -1.81 -7.73
C ARG A 39 6.94 -1.33 -6.35
N GLY A 40 7.98 -0.50 -6.38
CA GLY A 40 8.53 0.12 -5.17
C GLY A 40 7.66 1.23 -4.62
N GLU A 41 8.24 1.99 -3.69
CA GLU A 41 7.59 3.15 -3.07
C GLU A 41 7.24 4.22 -4.09
N ASN A 42 6.06 4.84 -3.93
CA ASN A 42 5.57 5.92 -4.79
C ASN A 42 5.29 7.21 -4.00
N ASN A 43 5.92 7.34 -2.83
CA ASN A 43 5.78 8.51 -1.96
C ASN A 43 4.32 8.77 -1.54
N ASN A 44 3.59 7.71 -1.18
CA ASN A 44 2.18 7.78 -0.78
C ASN A 44 1.24 8.42 -1.83
N THR A 45 1.59 8.37 -3.13
CA THR A 45 0.77 8.99 -4.18
C THR A 45 -0.69 8.52 -4.12
N LEU A 46 -0.94 7.22 -3.95
CA LEU A 46 -2.31 6.70 -3.88
C LEU A 46 -3.06 7.15 -2.61
N PHE A 47 -2.37 7.33 -1.49
CA PHE A 47 -2.96 7.91 -0.28
C PHE A 47 -3.37 9.37 -0.52
N HIS A 48 -2.53 10.16 -1.18
CA HIS A 48 -2.87 11.54 -1.51
C HIS A 48 -4.03 11.63 -2.52
N LEU A 49 -4.13 10.69 -3.46
CA LEU A 49 -5.30 10.57 -4.34
C LEU A 49 -6.56 10.24 -3.55
N PHE A 50 -6.50 9.32 -2.59
CA PHE A 50 -7.60 9.03 -1.68
C PHE A 50 -8.08 10.30 -0.94
N LYS A 51 -7.16 11.11 -0.39
CA LYS A 51 -7.50 12.38 0.26
C LYS A 51 -8.11 13.40 -0.71
N ALA A 52 -7.61 13.48 -1.94
CA ALA A 52 -8.18 14.34 -2.98
C ALA A 52 -9.61 13.91 -3.35
N ILE A 53 -9.85 12.60 -3.48
CA ILE A 53 -11.19 12.03 -3.75
C ILE A 53 -12.15 12.38 -2.61
N GLN A 54 -11.75 12.21 -1.34
CA GLN A 54 -12.56 12.61 -0.19
C GLN A 54 -12.95 14.09 -0.23
N SER A 55 -12.03 14.96 -0.66
CA SER A 55 -12.29 16.41 -0.80
C SER A 55 -13.29 16.71 -1.93
N VAL A 56 -13.18 15.99 -3.05
CA VAL A 56 -14.12 16.09 -4.19
C VAL A 56 -15.51 15.59 -3.79
N GLU A 57 -15.60 14.50 -3.02
CA GLU A 57 -16.86 14.01 -2.45
C GLU A 57 -17.49 15.02 -1.49
N GLY A 58 -16.70 15.59 -0.58
CA GLY A 58 -17.14 16.64 0.33
C GLY A 58 -17.69 17.86 -0.41
N THR A 59 -17.03 18.28 -1.50
CA THR A 59 -17.53 19.38 -2.36
C THR A 59 -18.88 19.06 -2.97
N ARG A 60 -19.10 17.80 -3.41
CA ARG A 60 -20.36 17.39 -4.04
C ARG A 60 -21.55 17.40 -3.07
N VAL A 61 -21.33 17.32 -1.76
CA VAL A 61 -22.39 17.46 -0.76
C VAL A 61 -23.05 18.84 -0.88
N PHE A 62 -22.25 19.90 -1.02
CA PHE A 62 -22.74 21.27 -1.16
C PHE A 62 -23.53 21.49 -2.45
N GLY A 63 -23.16 20.81 -3.54
CA GLY A 63 -23.87 20.86 -4.82
C GLY A 63 -25.29 20.30 -4.81
N ARG A 64 -25.77 19.78 -3.67
CA ARG A 64 -27.17 19.40 -3.46
C ARG A 64 -28.02 20.55 -2.92
N HIS A 65 -27.41 21.64 -2.45
CA HIS A 65 -28.13 22.81 -1.96
C HIS A 65 -28.63 23.71 -3.11
N PRO A 66 -29.86 24.25 -3.00
CA PRO A 66 -30.44 25.14 -4.02
C PRO A 66 -29.61 26.41 -4.29
N GLN A 67 -28.92 26.90 -3.25
CA GLN A 67 -28.10 28.13 -3.24
C GLN A 67 -26.73 27.97 -3.92
N THR A 68 -26.52 26.93 -4.75
CA THR A 68 -25.23 26.69 -5.44
C THR A 68 -25.23 27.11 -6.91
N LYS A 69 -26.28 27.83 -7.35
CA LYS A 69 -26.49 28.21 -8.76
C LYS A 69 -26.14 29.67 -9.07
N ALA A 70 -26.04 30.54 -8.07
CA ALA A 70 -25.66 31.93 -8.29
C ALA A 70 -24.13 32.07 -8.30
N PRO A 71 -23.52 32.82 -9.24
CA PRO A 71 -22.06 32.92 -9.39
C PRO A 71 -21.29 33.49 -8.19
N ASP A 72 -21.98 34.24 -7.33
CA ASP A 72 -21.47 34.89 -6.13
C ASP A 72 -21.60 34.05 -4.86
N GLU A 73 -22.18 32.84 -4.96
CA GLU A 73 -22.32 31.92 -3.84
C GLU A 73 -21.03 31.10 -3.62
N PRO A 74 -20.62 30.85 -2.36
CA PRO A 74 -19.34 30.17 -2.05
C PRO A 74 -19.18 28.78 -2.68
N TRP A 75 -20.28 28.11 -2.99
CA TRP A 75 -20.33 26.76 -3.55
C TRP A 75 -20.83 26.73 -4.99
N PHE A 76 -20.79 27.86 -5.70
CA PHE A 76 -21.17 27.93 -7.10
C PHE A 76 -20.46 26.85 -7.93
N GLY A 77 -21.22 26.11 -8.73
CA GLY A 77 -20.70 25.06 -9.60
C GLY A 77 -20.39 23.71 -8.92
N SER A 78 -20.52 23.60 -7.60
CA SER A 78 -20.34 22.31 -6.88
C SER A 78 -21.31 21.22 -7.35
N PHE A 79 -22.49 21.58 -7.88
CA PHE A 79 -23.44 20.66 -8.50
C PHE A 79 -22.91 20.02 -9.80
N ASN A 80 -21.91 20.62 -10.45
CA ASN A 80 -21.25 20.08 -11.64
C ASN A 80 -20.13 19.10 -11.33
N VAL A 81 -19.64 19.05 -10.08
CA VAL A 81 -18.59 18.11 -9.67
C VAL A 81 -19.06 16.67 -9.88
N ARG A 82 -18.18 15.83 -10.42
CA ARG A 82 -18.45 14.41 -10.72
C ARG A 82 -17.44 13.51 -9.99
N PRO A 83 -17.65 13.21 -8.68
CA PRO A 83 -16.66 12.49 -7.88
C PRO A 83 -16.26 11.13 -8.45
N ARG A 84 -17.24 10.33 -8.91
CA ARG A 84 -16.96 9.02 -9.51
C ARG A 84 -16.11 9.10 -10.77
N LEU A 85 -16.38 10.07 -11.66
CA LEU A 85 -15.58 10.23 -12.87
C LEU A 85 -14.15 10.66 -12.55
N PHE A 86 -13.99 11.58 -11.57
CA PHE A 86 -12.69 11.99 -11.08
C PHE A 86 -11.91 10.82 -10.47
N GLU A 87 -12.54 10.03 -9.60
CA GLU A 87 -11.94 8.84 -8.99
C GLU A 87 -11.50 7.82 -10.05
N THR A 88 -12.38 7.44 -10.98
CA THR A 88 -12.04 6.48 -12.05
C THR A 88 -10.86 6.97 -12.88
N ALA A 89 -10.86 8.25 -13.27
CA ALA A 89 -9.75 8.82 -14.02
C ALA A 89 -8.44 8.85 -13.21
N ALA A 90 -8.50 9.19 -11.92
CA ALA A 90 -7.35 9.22 -11.03
C ALA A 90 -6.74 7.83 -10.83
N ILE A 91 -7.56 6.81 -10.56
CA ILE A 91 -7.09 5.42 -10.40
C ILE A 91 -6.53 4.89 -11.71
N ASN A 92 -7.21 5.12 -12.84
CA ASN A 92 -6.70 4.76 -14.18
C ASN A 92 -5.32 5.37 -14.42
N ASN A 93 -5.16 6.66 -14.13
CA ASN A 93 -3.91 7.38 -14.33
C ASN A 93 -2.79 6.87 -13.39
N PHE A 94 -3.13 6.55 -12.14
CA PHE A 94 -2.20 5.95 -11.18
C PHE A 94 -1.71 4.59 -11.68
N VAL A 95 -2.61 3.69 -12.06
CA VAL A 95 -2.20 2.37 -12.57
C VAL A 95 -1.39 2.50 -13.86
N ARG A 96 -1.84 3.34 -14.81
CA ARG A 96 -1.18 3.50 -16.10
C ARG A 96 0.20 4.14 -16.01
N ASN A 97 0.36 5.17 -15.17
CA ASN A 97 1.56 6.03 -15.19
C ASN A 97 2.42 5.94 -13.93
N VAL A 98 1.95 5.28 -12.87
CA VAL A 98 2.75 5.06 -11.65
C VAL A 98 3.06 3.58 -11.47
N LEU A 99 2.08 2.69 -11.60
CA LEU A 99 2.35 1.24 -11.50
C LEU A 99 2.91 0.66 -12.79
N THR A 100 2.48 1.17 -13.94
CA THR A 100 2.95 0.80 -15.28
C THR A 100 3.09 -0.73 -15.41
N PRO A 101 2.00 -1.51 -15.28
CA PRO A 101 2.06 -2.98 -15.41
C PRO A 101 2.56 -3.38 -16.80
N ASP A 102 3.51 -4.30 -16.85
CA ASP A 102 3.96 -4.86 -18.12
C ASP A 102 2.89 -5.81 -18.68
N PRO A 103 2.80 -6.01 -20.01
CA PRO A 103 1.85 -6.95 -20.60
C PRO A 103 1.97 -8.35 -19.99
N GLY A 104 0.84 -8.97 -19.64
CA GLY A 104 0.79 -10.28 -18.97
C GLY A 104 0.90 -10.22 -17.45
N THR A 105 0.95 -9.02 -16.83
CA THR A 105 0.79 -8.88 -15.38
C THR A 105 -0.61 -9.32 -14.97
N GLU A 106 -0.71 -10.29 -14.06
CA GLU A 106 -1.96 -10.76 -13.45
C GLU A 106 -2.19 -10.16 -12.06
N VAL A 107 -1.09 -9.93 -11.33
CA VAL A 107 -1.09 -9.33 -9.99
C VAL A 107 -0.18 -8.11 -9.99
N SER A 108 -0.75 -6.93 -9.78
CA SER A 108 -0.02 -5.67 -9.70
C SER A 108 -0.08 -5.10 -8.28
N GLY A 109 0.70 -4.06 -8.01
CA GLY A 109 0.69 -3.42 -6.71
C GLY A 109 1.96 -2.66 -6.41
N PHE A 110 2.13 -2.32 -5.15
CA PHE A 110 3.33 -1.63 -4.69
C PHE A 110 3.63 -1.90 -3.22
N LYS A 111 4.88 -1.65 -2.86
CA LYS A 111 5.34 -1.57 -1.48
C LYS A 111 5.45 -0.12 -1.05
N GLU A 112 4.98 0.22 0.15
CA GLU A 112 5.11 1.56 0.71
C GLU A 112 5.40 1.52 2.21
N ILE A 113 6.28 2.43 2.66
CA ILE A 113 6.85 2.48 4.02
C ILE A 113 6.36 3.69 4.84
N ARG A 114 5.55 4.56 4.23
CA ARG A 114 5.08 5.81 4.85
C ARG A 114 3.72 5.61 5.54
N TYR A 115 3.62 4.60 6.40
CA TYR A 115 2.40 4.27 7.17
C TYR A 115 2.51 4.53 8.68
N ASN A 116 3.57 5.20 9.12
CA ASN A 116 3.61 5.74 10.48
C ASN A 116 2.89 7.09 10.56
N ARG A 117 2.67 7.56 11.80
CA ARG A 117 1.93 8.79 12.12
C ARG A 117 2.44 10.07 11.46
N SER A 118 3.72 10.11 11.06
CA SER A 118 4.31 11.27 10.39
C SER A 118 3.79 11.44 8.96
N PHE A 119 3.18 10.40 8.39
CA PHE A 119 2.70 10.37 7.01
C PHE A 119 1.20 10.13 6.89
N ILE A 120 0.64 9.26 7.73
CA ILE A 120 -0.79 8.94 7.73
C ILE A 120 -1.31 9.12 9.15
N GLN A 121 -2.30 9.98 9.30
CA GLN A 121 -2.96 10.19 10.59
C GLN A 121 -3.73 8.94 11.00
N LYS A 122 -3.81 8.68 12.31
CA LYS A 122 -4.54 7.51 12.84
C LYS A 122 -5.98 7.42 12.32
N ALA A 123 -6.66 8.56 12.19
CA ALA A 123 -8.03 8.62 11.68
C ALA A 123 -8.16 8.25 10.19
N ASP A 124 -7.07 8.35 9.43
CA ASP A 124 -7.06 8.05 8.00
C ASP A 124 -6.62 6.61 7.67
N PHE A 125 -5.95 5.92 8.61
CA PHE A 125 -5.36 4.61 8.35
C PHE A 125 -6.39 3.56 7.92
N ALA A 126 -7.37 3.27 8.78
CA ALA A 126 -8.38 2.25 8.47
C ALA A 126 -9.25 2.63 7.25
N PRO A 127 -9.77 3.88 7.13
CA PRO A 127 -10.49 4.30 5.92
C PRO A 127 -9.68 4.15 4.63
N TYR A 128 -8.36 4.38 4.68
CA TYR A 128 -7.51 4.18 3.50
C TYR A 128 -7.31 2.71 3.17
N MET A 129 -7.12 1.83 4.16
CA MET A 129 -7.05 0.38 3.93
C MET A 129 -8.37 -0.15 3.35
N ASP A 130 -9.51 0.29 3.89
CA ASP A 130 -10.84 -0.04 3.38
C ASP A 130 -11.01 0.42 1.93
N TYR A 131 -10.53 1.63 1.62
CA TYR A 131 -10.51 2.15 0.27
C TYR A 131 -9.71 1.26 -0.69
N LEU A 132 -8.51 0.83 -0.32
CA LEU A 132 -7.70 -0.07 -1.15
C LEU A 132 -8.44 -1.38 -1.43
N LEU A 133 -8.99 -2.00 -0.37
CA LEU A 133 -9.70 -3.27 -0.46
C LEU A 133 -11.04 -3.17 -1.22
N ALA A 134 -11.72 -2.03 -1.16
CA ALA A 134 -12.99 -1.82 -1.84
C ALA A 134 -12.82 -1.45 -3.31
N LYS A 135 -11.75 -0.71 -3.65
CA LYS A 135 -11.57 -0.14 -4.98
C LYS A 135 -10.81 -1.05 -5.92
N PHE A 136 -9.81 -1.77 -5.46
CA PHE A 136 -8.97 -2.57 -6.34
C PHE A 136 -9.46 -4.04 -6.40
N PRO A 137 -9.65 -4.62 -7.60
CA PRO A 137 -10.17 -5.98 -7.73
C PRO A 137 -9.26 -7.00 -7.05
N GLY A 138 -9.87 -7.90 -6.29
CA GLY A 138 -9.13 -8.95 -5.58
C GLY A 138 -8.03 -8.43 -4.65
N ALA A 139 -8.11 -7.17 -4.22
CA ALA A 139 -7.07 -6.55 -3.40
C ALA A 139 -6.83 -7.30 -2.10
N ARG A 140 -5.56 -7.51 -1.79
CA ARG A 140 -5.07 -8.02 -0.51
C ARG A 140 -3.98 -7.10 0.05
N ILE A 141 -3.91 -7.01 1.36
CA ILE A 141 -2.90 -6.19 2.05
C ILE A 141 -1.95 -7.09 2.82
N VAL A 142 -0.66 -6.83 2.66
CA VAL A 142 0.41 -7.52 3.39
C VAL A 142 1.04 -6.51 4.33
N PHE A 143 0.69 -6.61 5.61
CA PHE A 143 1.38 -5.88 6.65
C PHE A 143 2.73 -6.54 6.93
N ASN A 144 3.78 -5.73 7.09
CA ASN A 144 5.10 -6.24 7.43
C ASN A 144 5.69 -5.48 8.61
N THR A 145 6.21 -6.19 9.60
CA THR A 145 6.78 -5.62 10.82
C THR A 145 8.16 -6.17 11.12
N ARG A 146 8.89 -5.49 12.00
CA ARG A 146 10.22 -5.88 12.48
C ARG A 146 10.45 -5.35 13.89
N ALA A 147 11.25 -6.05 14.69
CA ALA A 147 11.65 -5.58 16.01
C ALA A 147 12.14 -4.12 16.00
N ALA A 148 11.50 -3.27 16.82
CA ALA A 148 11.77 -1.84 16.85
C ALA A 148 13.24 -1.50 17.18
N VAL A 149 13.87 -2.32 18.01
CA VAL A 149 15.29 -2.20 18.39
C VAL A 149 16.23 -2.32 17.19
N ASP A 150 15.87 -3.15 16.20
CA ASP A 150 16.67 -3.36 14.99
C ASP A 150 16.35 -2.31 13.93
N VAL A 151 15.11 -1.85 13.87
CA VAL A 151 14.69 -0.74 13.03
C VAL A 151 15.44 0.54 13.42
N ALA A 152 15.52 0.85 14.73
CA ALA A 152 16.19 2.04 15.25
C ALA A 152 17.70 2.06 15.00
N LYS A 153 18.34 0.90 14.83
CA LYS A 153 19.77 0.80 14.53
C LYS A 153 20.07 0.82 13.03
N SER A 154 19.07 0.92 12.17
CA SER A 154 19.23 0.67 10.73
C SER A 154 19.32 1.95 9.90
N SER A 155 20.43 2.11 9.17
CA SER A 155 20.60 3.13 8.12
C SER A 155 20.31 4.55 8.64
N PHE A 156 19.56 5.36 7.91
CA PHE A 156 19.24 6.74 8.30
C PHE A 156 18.46 6.84 9.61
N LEU A 157 17.74 5.78 10.04
CA LEU A 157 17.04 5.77 11.33
C LEU A 157 18.00 5.69 12.52
N ALA A 158 19.25 5.24 12.32
CA ALA A 158 20.28 5.27 13.36
C ALA A 158 20.69 6.70 13.76
N ARG A 159 20.29 7.71 12.96
CA ARG A 159 20.48 9.14 13.26
C ARG A 159 19.31 9.75 14.03
N GLU A 160 18.18 9.05 14.10
CA GLU A 160 17.02 9.47 14.87
C GLU A 160 17.18 9.08 16.34
N ARG A 161 16.36 9.70 17.20
CA ARG A 161 16.31 9.30 18.60
C ARG A 161 15.61 7.94 18.75
N PRO A 162 16.20 6.92 19.39
CA PRO A 162 15.63 5.57 19.44
C PRO A 162 14.19 5.52 19.98
N GLU A 163 13.88 6.31 21.01
CA GLU A 163 12.54 6.40 21.59
C GLU A 163 11.48 6.90 20.59
N GLN A 164 11.89 7.77 19.67
CA GLN A 164 11.02 8.27 18.61
C GLN A 164 10.75 7.17 17.58
N VAL A 165 11.78 6.42 17.19
CA VAL A 165 11.62 5.26 16.29
C VAL A 165 10.76 4.18 16.93
N TYR A 166 10.96 3.89 18.22
CA TYR A 166 10.14 2.93 18.96
C TYR A 166 8.67 3.34 19.01
N SER A 167 8.41 4.63 19.25
CA SER A 167 7.03 5.15 19.22
C SER A 167 6.40 5.01 17.83
N TRP A 168 7.14 5.29 16.75
CA TRP A 168 6.63 5.13 15.39
C TRP A 168 6.33 3.68 15.03
N VAL A 169 7.23 2.76 15.38
CA VAL A 169 7.06 1.32 15.14
C VAL A 169 5.89 0.78 15.94
N ALA A 170 5.82 1.08 17.24
CA ALA A 170 4.74 0.59 18.10
C ALA A 170 3.36 1.07 17.62
N GLU A 171 3.25 2.33 17.18
CA GLU A 171 1.98 2.86 16.67
C GLU A 171 1.58 2.20 15.33
N ALA A 172 2.53 2.00 14.43
CA ALA A 172 2.26 1.32 13.16
C ALA A 172 1.89 -0.16 13.39
N ASP A 173 2.64 -0.89 14.22
CA ASP A 173 2.36 -2.28 14.57
C ASP A 173 0.97 -2.44 15.21
N ALA A 174 0.58 -1.51 16.07
CA ALA A 174 -0.77 -1.49 16.67
C ALA A 174 -1.85 -1.29 15.60
N ASN A 175 -1.68 -0.34 14.67
CA ASN A 175 -2.63 -0.10 13.58
C ASN A 175 -2.73 -1.32 12.65
N PHE A 176 -1.61 -1.98 12.33
CA PHE A 176 -1.58 -3.16 11.47
C PHE A 176 -2.29 -4.34 12.13
N THR A 177 -1.98 -4.60 13.40
CA THR A 177 -2.59 -5.69 14.17
C THR A 177 -4.09 -5.46 14.35
N GLN A 178 -4.49 -4.23 14.69
CA GLN A 178 -5.90 -3.88 14.88
C GLN A 178 -6.69 -4.03 13.58
N TYR A 179 -6.15 -3.58 12.45
CA TYR A 179 -6.83 -3.69 11.16
C TYR A 179 -6.82 -5.13 10.62
N GLN A 180 -5.75 -5.90 10.85
CA GLN A 180 -5.70 -7.29 10.43
C GLN A 180 -6.84 -8.12 11.05
N ALA A 181 -7.21 -7.81 12.29
CA ALA A 181 -8.34 -8.46 12.98
C ALA A 181 -9.71 -8.16 12.35
N THR A 182 -9.83 -7.15 11.47
CA THR A 182 -11.11 -6.76 10.86
C THR A 182 -11.31 -7.31 9.44
N SER A 183 -10.28 -7.88 8.80
CA SER A 183 -10.39 -8.37 7.42
C SER A 183 -9.54 -9.60 7.13
N ASP A 184 -10.19 -10.62 6.57
CA ASP A 184 -9.59 -11.83 5.99
C ASP A 184 -8.79 -11.58 4.71
N ARG A 185 -8.85 -10.37 4.14
CA ARG A 185 -8.04 -9.94 2.97
C ARG A 185 -6.71 -9.32 3.37
N THR A 186 -6.27 -9.56 4.61
CA THR A 186 -5.02 -9.06 5.14
C THR A 186 -4.19 -10.18 5.76
N ILE A 187 -2.86 -10.03 5.73
CA ILE A 187 -1.93 -10.91 6.44
C ILE A 187 -0.82 -10.07 7.08
N LEU A 188 -0.38 -10.47 8.28
CA LEU A 188 0.71 -9.83 9.00
C LEU A 188 1.96 -10.72 8.95
N MET A 189 3.05 -10.18 8.40
CA MET A 189 4.34 -10.84 8.29
C MET A 189 5.35 -10.19 9.24
N ARG A 190 6.17 -11.00 9.90
CA ARG A 190 7.23 -10.53 10.80
C ARG A 190 8.59 -10.89 10.23
N TYR A 191 9.40 -9.86 9.95
CA TYR A 191 10.72 -10.02 9.32
C TYR A 191 11.61 -11.02 10.03
N ASP A 192 11.69 -10.92 11.35
CA ASP A 192 12.57 -11.74 12.16
C ASP A 192 12.15 -13.22 12.11
N GLU A 193 10.86 -13.51 11.88
CA GLU A 193 10.34 -14.87 11.74
C GLU A 193 10.64 -15.45 10.35
N TYR A 194 10.30 -14.74 9.28
CA TYR A 194 10.47 -15.30 7.94
C TYR A 194 11.91 -15.29 7.43
N THR A 195 12.82 -14.56 8.08
CA THR A 195 14.26 -14.63 7.79
C THR A 195 15.00 -15.68 8.61
N SER A 196 14.43 -16.11 9.75
CA SER A 196 14.97 -17.24 10.52
C SER A 196 14.42 -18.58 10.05
N ASP A 197 13.19 -18.60 9.56
CA ASP A 197 12.51 -19.77 8.99
C ASP A 197 11.79 -19.36 7.70
N HIS A 198 12.40 -19.66 6.55
CA HIS A 198 11.85 -19.29 5.24
C HIS A 198 10.49 -19.96 4.96
N THR A 199 10.15 -21.05 5.64
CA THR A 199 8.85 -21.72 5.43
C THR A 199 7.67 -20.83 5.86
N LYS A 200 7.91 -19.81 6.70
CA LYS A 200 6.90 -18.83 7.10
C LYS A 200 6.37 -18.03 5.91
N VAL A 201 7.13 -17.87 4.82
CA VAL A 201 6.62 -17.17 3.63
C VAL A 201 5.66 -18.01 2.80
N HIS A 202 5.57 -19.33 3.02
CA HIS A 202 4.64 -20.17 2.28
C HIS A 202 3.19 -19.74 2.55
N ALA A 203 2.86 -19.46 3.82
CA ALA A 203 1.54 -18.97 4.21
C ALA A 203 1.18 -17.64 3.50
N LEU A 204 2.16 -16.77 3.25
CA LEU A 204 1.97 -15.54 2.49
C LEU A 204 1.66 -15.84 1.01
N LEU A 205 2.45 -16.71 0.38
CA LEU A 205 2.29 -17.03 -1.04
C LEU A 205 0.97 -17.76 -1.30
N ASP A 206 0.58 -18.67 -0.41
CA ASP A 206 -0.70 -19.38 -0.43
C ASP A 206 -1.87 -18.43 -0.18
N PHE A 207 -1.75 -17.54 0.82
CA PHE A 207 -2.73 -16.49 1.07
C PHE A 207 -2.96 -15.61 -0.16
N LEU A 208 -1.90 -15.27 -0.90
CA LEU A 208 -1.98 -14.50 -2.13
C LEU A 208 -2.44 -15.33 -3.35
N GLY A 209 -2.47 -16.66 -3.24
CA GLY A 209 -2.79 -17.57 -4.34
C GLY A 209 -1.82 -17.38 -5.49
N LEU A 210 -0.52 -17.32 -5.19
CA LEU A 210 0.56 -17.21 -6.18
C LEU A 210 1.11 -18.60 -6.50
N THR A 211 1.62 -18.78 -7.71
CA THR A 211 2.39 -19.98 -8.07
C THR A 211 3.83 -19.82 -7.61
N TRP A 212 4.34 -20.77 -6.82
CA TRP A 212 5.68 -20.73 -6.24
C TRP A 212 6.26 -22.14 -6.06
N ASP A 213 7.59 -22.22 -5.92
CA ASP A 213 8.31 -23.42 -5.54
C ASP A 213 9.35 -23.11 -4.46
N ALA A 214 9.70 -24.09 -3.61
CA ALA A 214 10.63 -23.88 -2.50
C ALA A 214 12.02 -23.43 -2.97
N GLY A 215 12.47 -23.89 -4.15
CA GLY A 215 13.74 -23.46 -4.72
C GLY A 215 13.74 -21.98 -5.11
N MET A 216 12.62 -21.44 -5.57
CA MET A 216 12.45 -20.01 -5.83
C MET A 216 12.58 -19.19 -4.56
N VAL A 217 11.94 -19.63 -3.46
CA VAL A 217 12.08 -18.99 -2.15
C VAL A 217 13.54 -18.92 -1.75
N GLU A 218 14.24 -20.06 -1.74
CA GLU A 218 15.66 -20.10 -1.34
C GLU A 218 16.56 -19.23 -2.22
N ARG A 219 16.32 -19.19 -3.54
CA ARG A 219 17.06 -18.30 -4.46
C ARG A 219 16.88 -16.82 -4.10
N VAL A 220 15.68 -16.40 -3.72
CA VAL A 220 15.40 -15.01 -3.33
C VAL A 220 16.11 -14.67 -2.02
N PHE A 221 16.04 -15.54 -1.02
CA PHE A 221 16.64 -15.31 0.29
C PHE A 221 18.18 -15.38 0.27
N ALA A 222 18.76 -16.19 -0.62
CA ALA A 222 20.21 -16.24 -0.84
C ALA A 222 20.78 -14.99 -1.53
N LYS A 223 19.94 -14.18 -2.20
CA LYS A 223 20.37 -13.01 -2.96
C LYS A 223 20.65 -11.82 -2.02
N PRO A 224 21.88 -11.28 -1.98
CA PRO A 224 22.17 -10.09 -1.20
C PRO A 224 21.40 -8.88 -1.75
N LEU A 225 20.68 -8.17 -0.88
CA LEU A 225 20.09 -6.87 -1.23
C LEU A 225 21.12 -5.77 -0.95
N ALA A 226 21.59 -5.08 -1.98
CA ALA A 226 22.64 -4.07 -1.86
C ALA A 226 22.33 -2.94 -0.85
N HIS A 227 21.05 -2.60 -0.67
CA HIS A 227 20.54 -1.60 0.27
C HIS A 227 20.23 -2.15 1.69
N ALA A 228 20.40 -3.47 1.88
CA ALA A 228 20.26 -4.13 3.18
C ALA A 228 21.57 -4.23 3.96
N LYS A 229 22.71 -3.78 3.39
CA LYS A 229 23.98 -3.73 4.10
C LYS A 229 23.84 -2.88 5.38
N PRO A 230 24.24 -3.41 6.55
CA PRO A 230 24.48 -2.56 7.71
C PRO A 230 25.56 -1.56 7.33
N VAL A 231 25.33 -0.28 7.63
CA VAL A 231 26.42 0.68 7.80
C VAL A 231 26.86 0.57 9.24
#